data_AF-A0AAT9SKZ1-F1
#
_entry.id   AF-A0AAT9SKZ1-F1
#
_cell.length_a   1.000
_cell.length_b   1.000
_cell.length_c   1.000
_cell.angle_alpha   90.00
_cell.angle_beta   90.00
_cell.angle_gamma   90.00
#
_symmetry.space_group_name_H-M   'P 1'
#
loop_
_entity.id
_entity.type
_entity.pdbx_description
1 polymer ?
#
loop_
_entity_poly.entity_id
_entity_poly.type
_entity_poly.pdbx_seq_one_letter_code
_entity_poly.pdbx_strand_id
1 'polypeptide(L)'
;MESFNLIIGRSISSTESHEQVIFTLPELSLGDICTLNDFAVVHKEFFTLECRTEEGEKFPLPDTSGQLIGSSINLKILKLTRGASTVFFTISGLRTSLKNDTVQRSNIIYLFFSFSEFSSQSCNFKIWSENQGLDDITHAHLDPRNFVRDSTGGALVEHLKFWTLRTRPDVSSEAFRVWEKIAIPCSSLIFCTEVWRKNLALNLIFSGPQKLEIEYDEKTDKIPFDTLKVVESTCWILDVEREVDIRHNFFSSRIASERRRKLETWPEFFNRVASRVLENSKNDYKAHLHSKSSETLKAIADLRKIIAEESSKIIDRTHALTSTLFRDIAIAIGTVSIKILAAKEASIESSLLLVFSALWLATSLSITIKTNRAYIISLTRSRYLWNKKVNSLIPMSEFKDLSTRPFKDAVRAYNRSKSHAVTIYTSTMAIMILMAISQSKLVHFAKEVINNIFK
;
A
#
# COMPACT_ATOMS: atom_id res chain seq x y z
N MET A 1 -8.18 43.91 -18.86
CA MET A 1 -7.04 43.45 -18.04
C MET A 1 -5.77 44.27 -18.26
N GLU A 2 -5.27 44.43 -19.50
CA GLU A 2 -4.05 45.22 -19.75
C GLU A 2 -4.13 46.68 -19.25
N SER A 3 -5.23 47.38 -19.53
CA SER A 3 -5.44 48.76 -19.05
C SER A 3 -5.44 48.87 -17.53
N PHE A 4 -6.01 47.88 -16.83
CA PHE A 4 -5.99 47.82 -15.37
C PHE A 4 -4.57 47.60 -14.84
N ASN A 5 -3.82 46.68 -15.45
CA ASN A 5 -2.42 46.43 -15.10
C ASN A 5 -1.52 47.67 -15.33
N LEU A 6 -1.81 48.50 -16.34
CA LEU A 6 -1.11 49.78 -16.54
C LEU A 6 -1.36 50.76 -15.40
N ILE A 7 -2.58 50.82 -14.87
CA ILE A 7 -2.93 51.68 -13.73
C ILE A 7 -2.21 51.20 -12.47
N ILE A 8 -2.30 49.90 -12.17
CA ILE A 8 -1.62 49.31 -11.01
C ILE A 8 -0.09 49.42 -11.14
N GLY A 9 0.45 49.33 -12.35
CA GLY A 9 1.87 49.52 -12.64
C GLY A 9 2.38 50.93 -12.35
N ARG A 10 1.50 51.95 -12.31
CA ARG A 10 1.82 53.33 -11.89
C ARG A 10 1.84 53.52 -10.37
N SER A 11 1.52 52.48 -9.58
CA SER A 11 1.46 52.61 -8.12
C SER A 11 2.82 52.95 -7.51
N ILE A 12 2.81 53.83 -6.53
CA ILE A 12 4.00 54.30 -5.79
C ILE A 12 4.42 53.23 -4.78
N SER A 13 3.45 52.55 -4.18
CA SER A 13 3.68 51.45 -3.25
C SER A 13 2.54 50.46 -3.29
N SER A 14 2.82 49.22 -2.89
CA SER A 14 1.83 48.16 -2.80
C SER A 14 2.07 47.31 -1.55
N THR A 15 1.02 47.04 -0.78
CA THR A 15 1.05 46.07 0.32
C THR A 15 -0.02 45.02 0.10
N GLU A 16 0.37 43.76 0.11
CA GLU A 16 -0.53 42.65 -0.23
C GLU A 16 -0.44 41.51 0.79
N SER A 17 -1.62 40.99 1.15
CA SER A 17 -1.83 39.73 1.86
C SER A 17 -2.67 38.78 0.98
N HIS A 18 -2.91 37.56 1.47
CA HIS A 18 -3.79 36.61 0.79
C HIS A 18 -5.27 37.07 0.72
N GLU A 19 -5.70 38.00 1.59
CA GLU A 19 -7.09 38.49 1.66
C GLU A 19 -7.30 39.82 0.95
N GLN A 20 -6.26 40.67 0.88
CA GLN A 20 -6.39 42.01 0.32
C GLN A 20 -5.08 42.53 -0.27
N VAL A 21 -5.19 43.48 -1.20
CA VAL A 21 -4.07 44.29 -1.67
C VAL A 21 -4.43 45.76 -1.61
N ILE A 22 -3.46 46.59 -1.25
CA ILE A 22 -3.58 48.05 -1.21
C ILE A 22 -2.52 48.62 -2.14
N PHE A 23 -2.95 49.43 -3.11
CA PHE A 23 -2.10 50.17 -4.02
C PHE A 23 -2.22 51.67 -3.75
N THR A 24 -1.09 52.35 -3.60
CA THR A 24 -1.05 53.82 -3.57
C THR A 24 -0.90 54.33 -4.99
N LEU A 25 -1.95 54.91 -5.54
CA LEU A 25 -1.99 55.41 -6.91
C LEU A 25 -1.76 56.93 -6.93
N PRO A 26 -0.99 57.44 -7.90
CA PRO A 26 -0.89 58.88 -8.13
C PRO A 26 -2.22 59.43 -8.66
N GLU A 27 -2.28 60.74 -8.93
CA GLU A 27 -3.49 61.40 -9.43
C GLU A 27 -4.17 60.62 -10.56
N LEU A 28 -5.46 60.31 -10.34
CA LEU A 28 -6.25 59.54 -11.29
C LEU A 28 -6.88 60.44 -12.36
N SER A 29 -6.78 60.00 -13.61
CA SER A 29 -7.54 60.57 -14.72
C SER A 29 -8.96 59.99 -14.80
N LEU A 30 -9.84 60.67 -15.52
CA LEU A 30 -11.20 60.15 -15.79
C LEU A 30 -11.17 58.76 -16.46
N GLY A 31 -10.20 58.52 -17.37
CA GLY A 31 -10.02 57.21 -18.00
C GLY A 31 -9.56 56.11 -17.03
N ASP A 32 -8.77 56.47 -16.02
CA ASP A 32 -8.35 55.53 -14.97
C ASP A 32 -9.55 55.09 -14.13
N ILE A 33 -10.43 56.03 -13.75
CA ILE A 33 -11.65 55.74 -12.98
C ILE A 33 -12.60 54.85 -13.79
N CYS A 34 -12.82 55.14 -15.07
CA CYS A 34 -13.62 54.27 -15.94
C CYS A 34 -13.06 52.83 -15.96
N THR A 35 -11.74 52.69 -16.12
CA THR A 35 -11.09 51.38 -16.13
C THR A 35 -11.23 50.64 -14.80
N LEU A 36 -11.13 51.35 -13.67
CA LEU A 36 -11.32 50.76 -12.33
C LEU A 36 -12.78 50.36 -12.09
N ASN A 37 -13.74 51.17 -12.54
CA ASN A 37 -15.17 50.87 -12.49
C ASN A 37 -15.51 49.66 -13.34
N ASP A 38 -15.01 49.59 -14.58
CA ASP A 38 -15.21 48.46 -15.47
C ASP A 38 -14.65 47.17 -14.85
N PHE A 39 -13.44 47.23 -14.28
CA PHE A 39 -12.84 46.10 -13.56
C PHE A 39 -13.69 45.66 -12.37
N ALA A 40 -14.16 46.61 -11.55
CA ALA A 40 -15.01 46.33 -10.39
C ALA A 40 -16.32 45.66 -10.80
N VAL A 41 -16.93 46.08 -11.92
CA VAL A 41 -18.18 45.52 -12.43
C VAL A 41 -17.97 44.11 -13.00
N VAL A 42 -16.95 43.94 -13.86
CA VAL A 42 -16.66 42.65 -14.52
C VAL A 42 -16.25 41.59 -13.52
N HIS A 43 -15.47 41.94 -12.49
CA HIS A 43 -14.92 41.00 -11.52
C HIS A 43 -15.54 41.09 -10.13
N LYS A 44 -16.75 41.64 -9.99
CA LYS A 44 -17.47 41.79 -8.70
C LYS A 44 -17.64 40.48 -7.92
N GLU A 45 -17.66 39.34 -8.62
CA GLU A 45 -17.76 38.02 -7.99
C GLU A 45 -16.45 37.55 -7.33
N PHE A 46 -15.33 38.18 -7.68
CA PHE A 46 -14.00 37.80 -7.25
C PHE A 46 -13.36 38.85 -6.35
N PHE A 47 -13.68 40.13 -6.57
CA PHE A 47 -13.08 41.24 -5.86
C PHE A 47 -14.09 42.30 -5.45
N THR A 48 -13.81 42.97 -4.34
CA THR A 48 -14.48 44.21 -3.95
C THR A 48 -13.45 45.32 -3.88
N LEU A 49 -13.69 46.41 -4.61
CA LEU A 49 -12.76 47.53 -4.72
C LEU A 49 -13.27 48.72 -3.90
N GLU A 50 -12.39 49.31 -3.10
CA GLU A 50 -12.63 50.51 -2.29
C GLU A 50 -11.47 51.48 -2.50
N CYS A 51 -11.76 52.69 -2.96
CA CYS A 51 -10.79 53.78 -3.05
C CYS A 51 -10.84 54.61 -1.76
N ARG A 52 -9.67 55.04 -1.27
CA ARG A 52 -9.55 55.91 -0.11
C ARG A 52 -8.71 57.13 -0.43
N THR A 53 -9.24 58.33 -0.19
CA THR A 53 -8.49 59.59 -0.36
C THR A 53 -7.49 59.79 0.78
N GLU A 54 -6.58 60.76 0.65
CA GLU A 54 -5.63 61.15 1.71
C GLU A 54 -6.35 61.62 2.99
N GLU A 55 -7.52 62.24 2.83
CA GLU A 55 -8.40 62.67 3.94
C GLU A 55 -9.12 61.50 4.63
N GLY A 56 -8.99 60.28 4.08
CA GLY A 56 -9.48 59.06 4.68
C GLY A 56 -10.91 58.69 4.33
N GLU A 57 -11.57 59.45 3.45
CA GLU A 57 -12.90 59.16 2.91
C GLU A 57 -12.88 57.91 2.03
N LYS A 58 -13.96 57.13 2.07
CA LYS A 58 -14.05 55.82 1.40
C LYS A 58 -15.07 55.87 0.27
N PHE A 59 -14.65 55.39 -0.89
CA PHE A 59 -15.44 55.34 -2.11
C PHE A 59 -15.48 53.90 -2.63
N PRO A 60 -16.59 53.16 -2.44
CA PRO A 60 -16.73 51.84 -3.05
C PRO A 60 -16.85 51.99 -4.57
N LEU A 61 -16.18 51.10 -5.32
CA LEU A 61 -16.31 51.09 -6.78
C LEU A 61 -17.42 50.11 -7.22
N PRO A 62 -18.20 50.45 -8.27
CA PRO A 62 -18.00 51.60 -9.17
C PRO A 62 -18.45 52.95 -8.59
N ASP A 63 -17.62 53.99 -8.72
CA ASP A 63 -17.90 55.37 -8.29
C ASP A 63 -18.45 56.22 -9.44
N THR A 64 -19.50 57.00 -9.17
CA THR A 64 -20.12 57.95 -10.11
C THR A 64 -20.05 59.40 -9.63
N SER A 65 -19.46 59.66 -8.46
CA SER A 65 -19.43 60.99 -7.83
C SER A 65 -18.44 61.95 -8.49
N GLY A 66 -17.41 61.44 -9.16
CA GLY A 66 -16.35 62.23 -9.80
C GLY A 66 -15.38 62.87 -8.82
N GLN A 67 -15.52 62.62 -7.52
CA GLN A 67 -14.69 63.20 -6.45
C GLN A 67 -13.27 62.61 -6.43
N LEU A 68 -13.06 61.47 -7.09
CA LEU A 68 -11.75 60.80 -7.17
C LEU A 68 -10.82 61.39 -8.25
N ILE A 69 -11.30 62.28 -9.12
CA ILE A 69 -10.52 62.84 -10.24
C ILE A 69 -9.45 63.80 -9.70
N GLY A 70 -8.20 63.63 -10.14
CA GLY A 70 -7.10 64.51 -9.77
C GLY A 70 -6.61 64.35 -8.32
N SER A 71 -7.09 63.33 -7.60
CA SER A 71 -6.64 63.03 -6.24
C SER A 71 -5.70 61.83 -6.22
N SER A 72 -4.70 61.88 -5.34
CA SER A 72 -3.89 60.72 -4.92
C SER A 72 -4.75 59.82 -4.04
N ILE A 73 -4.79 58.51 -4.34
CA ILE A 73 -5.68 57.58 -3.64
C ILE A 73 -5.00 56.27 -3.26
N ASN A 74 -5.52 55.62 -2.22
CA ASN A 74 -5.23 54.23 -1.89
C ASN A 74 -6.37 53.34 -2.41
N LEU A 75 -6.09 52.56 -3.44
CA LEU A 75 -6.99 51.54 -3.94
C LEU A 75 -6.82 50.26 -3.12
N LYS A 76 -7.85 49.89 -2.39
CA LYS A 76 -7.96 48.62 -1.67
C LYS A 76 -8.79 47.64 -2.48
N ILE A 77 -8.23 46.46 -2.74
CA ILE A 77 -8.89 45.34 -3.39
C ILE A 77 -9.03 44.22 -2.36
N LEU A 78 -10.25 43.93 -1.94
CA LEU A 78 -10.60 42.76 -1.14
C LEU A 78 -10.79 41.56 -2.06
N LYS A 79 -10.15 40.45 -1.73
CA LYS A 79 -10.20 39.20 -2.48
C LYS A 79 -11.26 38.30 -1.85
N LEU A 80 -12.29 37.96 -2.60
CA LEU A 80 -13.36 37.11 -2.10
C LEU A 80 -12.90 35.65 -2.12
N THR A 81 -12.98 34.98 -0.97
CA THR A 81 -12.54 33.59 -0.82
C THR A 81 -13.46 32.66 -1.61
N ARG A 82 -12.93 31.99 -2.65
CA ARG A 82 -13.65 30.96 -3.41
C ARG A 82 -12.91 29.62 -3.34
N GLY A 83 -13.51 28.67 -2.62
CA GLY A 83 -13.02 27.30 -2.53
C GLY A 83 -11.54 27.24 -2.14
N ALA A 84 -10.74 26.54 -2.94
CA ALA A 84 -9.30 26.37 -2.75
C ALA A 84 -8.48 27.25 -3.71
N SER A 85 -8.96 28.44 -4.10
CA SER A 85 -8.22 29.35 -4.97
C SER A 85 -7.74 30.59 -4.23
N THR A 86 -6.51 31.00 -4.50
CA THR A 86 -5.92 32.25 -3.99
C THR A 86 -5.42 33.11 -5.15
N VAL A 87 -5.47 34.43 -4.98
CA VAL A 87 -5.08 35.39 -6.01
C VAL A 87 -3.98 36.31 -5.49
N PHE A 88 -2.98 36.61 -6.33
CA PHE A 88 -1.99 37.65 -6.06
C PHE A 88 -1.81 38.62 -7.23
N PHE A 89 -1.68 39.90 -6.88
CA PHE A 89 -1.42 40.99 -7.81
C PHE A 89 0.06 41.39 -7.86
N THR A 90 0.83 41.08 -6.81
CA THR A 90 2.24 41.46 -6.70
C THR A 90 3.12 40.27 -6.31
N ILE A 91 4.38 40.31 -6.76
CA ILE A 91 5.40 39.31 -6.40
C ILE A 91 5.73 39.37 -4.90
N SER A 92 5.71 40.57 -4.31
CA SER A 92 5.98 40.75 -2.88
C SER A 92 4.89 40.10 -2.02
N GLY A 93 3.62 40.30 -2.38
CA GLY A 93 2.48 39.66 -1.72
C GLY A 93 2.50 38.14 -1.79
N LEU A 94 2.88 37.59 -2.96
CA LEU A 94 3.13 36.17 -3.12
C LEU A 94 4.22 35.69 -2.15
N ARG A 95 5.39 36.34 -2.15
CA ARG A 95 6.54 35.97 -1.30
C ARG A 95 6.19 35.91 0.18
N THR A 96 5.47 36.90 0.70
CA THR A 96 5.11 36.97 2.12
C THR A 96 4.01 35.96 2.49
N SER A 97 3.13 35.64 1.54
CA SER A 97 1.95 34.80 1.79
C SER A 97 2.18 33.31 1.54
N LEU A 98 3.25 32.90 0.84
CA LEU A 98 3.53 31.49 0.53
C LEU A 98 3.61 30.58 1.77
N LYS A 99 4.11 31.09 2.92
CA LYS A 99 4.17 30.33 4.18
C LYS A 99 2.83 30.28 4.94
N ASN A 100 1.79 30.95 4.47
CA ASN A 100 0.46 30.90 5.09
C ASN A 100 -0.24 29.56 4.80
N ASP A 101 -0.90 28.98 5.81
CA ASP A 101 -1.59 27.69 5.71
C ASP A 101 -2.73 27.71 4.67
N THR A 102 -3.51 28.78 4.59
CA THR A 102 -4.60 28.94 3.60
C THR A 102 -4.07 28.89 2.17
N VAL A 103 -2.89 29.49 1.93
CA VAL A 103 -2.24 29.51 0.61
C VAL A 103 -1.71 28.13 0.26
N GLN A 104 -1.12 27.41 1.22
CA GLN A 104 -0.61 26.05 1.00
C GLN A 104 -1.71 25.03 0.71
N ARG A 105 -2.92 25.25 1.23
CA ARG A 105 -4.12 24.45 0.94
C ARG A 105 -4.80 24.79 -0.38
N SER A 106 -4.34 25.83 -1.07
CA SER A 106 -4.94 26.24 -2.35
C SER A 106 -4.55 25.26 -3.46
N ASN A 107 -5.51 24.88 -4.28
CA ASN A 107 -5.32 24.10 -5.50
C ASN A 107 -4.77 24.96 -6.63
N ILE A 108 -5.18 26.23 -6.66
CA ILE A 108 -4.84 27.15 -7.73
C ILE A 108 -4.44 28.48 -7.12
N ILE A 109 -3.28 28.97 -7.53
CA ILE A 109 -2.83 30.32 -7.26
C ILE A 109 -2.82 31.07 -8.58
N TYR A 110 -3.69 32.08 -8.68
CA TYR A 110 -3.73 32.96 -9.84
C TYR A 110 -2.84 34.19 -9.64
N LEU A 111 -2.07 34.51 -10.67
CA LEU A 111 -1.21 35.69 -10.70
C LEU A 111 -1.69 36.66 -11.79
N PHE A 112 -1.81 37.94 -11.45
CA PHE A 112 -2.28 39.00 -12.36
C PHE A 112 -1.17 39.62 -13.24
N PHE A 113 0.06 39.17 -13.06
CA PHE A 113 1.23 39.61 -13.82
C PHE A 113 1.74 38.48 -14.72
N SER A 114 2.45 38.85 -15.79
CA SER A 114 2.96 37.88 -16.76
C SER A 114 4.04 36.98 -16.14
N PHE A 115 3.92 35.67 -16.35
CA PHE A 115 4.91 34.67 -15.95
C PHE A 115 4.71 33.39 -16.77
N SER A 116 5.66 32.46 -16.69
CA SER A 116 5.47 31.10 -17.23
C SER A 116 4.82 30.23 -16.16
N GLU A 117 3.64 29.68 -16.49
CA GLU A 117 2.86 28.82 -15.59
C GLU A 117 3.63 27.57 -15.16
N PHE A 118 3.38 27.12 -13.94
CA PHE A 118 4.02 25.92 -13.39
C PHE A 118 3.12 25.26 -12.35
N SER A 119 3.46 24.05 -11.93
CA SER A 119 2.67 23.33 -10.92
C SER A 119 3.53 22.60 -9.90
N SER A 120 3.08 22.66 -8.66
CA SER A 120 3.49 21.73 -7.61
C SER A 120 2.60 20.47 -7.65
N GLN A 121 2.85 19.50 -6.76
CA GLN A 121 2.03 18.30 -6.70
C GLN A 121 0.60 18.56 -6.20
N SER A 122 0.37 19.62 -5.42
CA SER A 122 -0.98 19.96 -4.90
C SER A 122 -1.53 21.31 -5.37
N CYS A 123 -0.76 22.13 -6.07
CA CYS A 123 -1.17 23.47 -6.50
C CYS A 123 -0.67 23.85 -7.89
N ASN A 124 -1.55 24.42 -8.71
CA ASN A 124 -1.24 25.00 -10.01
C ASN A 124 -1.07 26.53 -9.90
N PHE A 125 0.01 27.05 -10.45
CA PHE A 125 0.24 28.50 -10.57
C PHE A 125 -0.13 28.92 -11.99
N LYS A 126 -1.23 29.66 -12.13
CA LYS A 126 -1.78 30.07 -13.43
C LYS A 126 -1.85 31.59 -13.58
N ILE A 127 -1.82 32.06 -14.82
CA ILE A 127 -2.17 33.44 -15.15
C ILE A 127 -3.67 33.58 -14.95
N TRP A 128 -4.10 34.70 -14.37
CA TRP A 128 -5.52 34.99 -14.25
C TRP A 128 -6.20 34.99 -15.63
N SER A 129 -7.24 34.17 -15.76
CA SER A 129 -8.06 34.04 -16.97
C SER A 129 -9.53 33.90 -16.57
N GLU A 130 -10.43 34.42 -17.40
CA GLU A 130 -11.88 34.40 -17.17
C GLU A 130 -12.47 32.98 -17.19
N ASN A 131 -11.80 32.04 -17.88
CA ASN A 131 -12.18 30.64 -17.94
C ASN A 131 -11.44 29.82 -16.87
N GLN A 132 -11.95 29.85 -15.64
CA GLN A 132 -11.46 29.01 -14.56
C GLN A 132 -11.98 27.57 -14.75
N GLY A 133 -11.13 26.69 -15.28
CA GLY A 133 -11.39 25.25 -15.25
C GLY A 133 -11.36 24.72 -13.82
N LEU A 134 -12.28 23.83 -13.47
CA LEU A 134 -12.17 22.99 -12.28
C LEU A 134 -11.03 21.99 -12.53
N ASP A 135 -9.82 22.32 -12.09
CA ASP A 135 -8.73 21.35 -12.06
C ASP A 135 -8.92 20.43 -10.85
N ASP A 136 -9.14 19.14 -11.14
CA ASP A 136 -9.34 18.08 -10.16
C ASP A 136 -7.98 17.63 -9.60
N ILE A 137 -7.35 18.46 -8.77
CA ILE A 137 -6.16 18.05 -8.02
C ILE A 137 -6.63 17.21 -6.83
N THR A 138 -6.34 15.91 -6.86
CA THR A 138 -6.71 14.98 -5.79
C THR A 138 -5.88 15.22 -4.52
N HIS A 139 -6.59 15.48 -3.41
CA HIS A 139 -6.07 15.76 -2.08
C HIS A 139 -5.74 14.49 -1.29
N ALA A 140 -4.69 13.77 -1.68
CA ALA A 140 -4.09 12.86 -0.72
C ALA A 140 -3.13 13.65 0.18
N HIS A 141 -3.61 14.01 1.38
CA HIS A 141 -2.80 14.68 2.39
C HIS A 141 -1.73 13.73 2.92
N LEU A 142 -0.46 14.13 2.78
CA LEU A 142 0.68 13.40 3.30
C LEU A 142 1.43 14.33 4.25
N ASP A 143 1.23 14.14 5.56
CA ASP A 143 1.99 14.84 6.59
C ASP A 143 3.39 14.20 6.70
N PRO A 144 4.48 14.96 6.49
CA PRO A 144 5.85 14.47 6.66
C PRO A 144 6.15 13.92 8.05
N ARG A 145 5.40 14.35 9.07
CA ARG A 145 5.55 13.88 10.45
C ARG A 145 5.23 12.40 10.64
N ASN A 146 4.57 11.78 9.66
CA ASN A 146 4.32 10.33 9.66
C ASN A 146 5.62 9.51 9.51
N PHE A 147 6.65 10.06 8.87
CA PHE A 147 7.92 9.37 8.61
C PHE A 147 9.16 10.15 9.08
N VAL A 148 9.04 11.42 9.45
CA VAL A 148 10.10 12.24 10.06
C VAL A 148 9.70 12.66 11.47
N ARG A 149 10.60 12.51 12.44
CA ARG A 149 10.38 12.98 13.81
C ARG A 149 10.66 14.48 13.90
N ASP A 150 9.64 15.28 14.16
CA ASP A 150 9.77 16.74 14.31
C ASP A 150 9.70 17.16 15.79
N SER A 151 10.80 17.71 16.31
CA SER A 151 10.88 18.34 17.64
C SER A 151 11.17 19.84 17.57
N THR A 152 10.93 20.49 16.42
CA THR A 152 11.25 21.91 16.20
C THR A 152 10.12 22.88 16.54
N GLY A 153 8.90 22.36 16.72
CA GLY A 153 7.69 23.17 16.90
C GLY A 153 7.13 23.77 15.62
N GLY A 154 7.38 23.17 14.45
CA GLY A 154 6.75 23.57 13.17
C GLY A 154 7.71 23.99 12.05
N ALA A 155 8.99 23.61 12.09
CA ALA A 155 9.89 23.83 10.95
C ALA A 155 9.61 22.88 9.79
N LEU A 156 9.05 21.69 10.08
CA LEU A 156 8.60 20.76 9.06
C LEU A 156 7.21 21.17 8.55
N VAL A 157 7.11 21.37 7.24
CA VAL A 157 5.89 21.80 6.56
C VAL A 157 4.86 20.66 6.52
N GLU A 158 3.60 20.98 6.81
CA GLU A 158 2.50 19.99 6.78
C GLU A 158 2.09 19.65 5.35
N HIS A 159 1.96 20.66 4.48
CA HIS A 159 1.53 20.50 3.08
C HIS A 159 2.71 20.24 2.14
N LEU A 160 3.44 19.13 2.32
CA LEU A 160 4.66 18.84 1.56
C LEU A 160 4.48 18.87 0.03
N LYS A 161 3.33 18.40 -0.46
CA LYS A 161 3.02 18.36 -1.90
C LYS A 161 2.97 19.75 -2.53
N PHE A 162 2.66 20.80 -1.76
CA PHE A 162 2.67 22.18 -2.23
C PHE A 162 4.10 22.66 -2.52
N TRP A 163 5.08 22.13 -1.78
CA TRP A 163 6.49 22.48 -1.90
C TRP A 163 7.26 21.55 -2.86
N THR A 164 6.58 20.55 -3.43
CA THR A 164 7.18 19.60 -4.38
C THR A 164 6.78 19.95 -5.80
N LEU A 165 7.76 20.19 -6.67
CA LEU A 165 7.51 20.54 -8.07
C LEU A 165 6.95 19.34 -8.85
N ARG A 166 5.90 19.57 -9.65
CA ARG A 166 5.34 18.59 -10.59
C ARG A 166 5.69 18.92 -12.02
N THR A 167 5.37 20.14 -12.45
CA THR A 167 5.69 20.64 -13.80
C THR A 167 6.53 21.90 -13.68
N ARG A 168 7.71 21.87 -14.31
CA ARG A 168 8.61 23.03 -14.39
C ARG A 168 8.09 24.02 -15.44
N PRO A 169 8.25 25.34 -15.24
CA PRO A 169 7.95 26.30 -16.30
C PRO A 169 8.96 26.20 -17.44
N ASP A 170 8.52 26.51 -18.67
CA ASP A 170 9.37 26.55 -19.86
C ASP A 170 10.47 27.61 -19.74
N VAL A 171 10.11 28.76 -19.13
CA VAL A 171 11.03 29.88 -18.89
C VAL A 171 10.98 30.26 -17.41
N SER A 172 12.16 30.38 -16.78
CA SER A 172 12.24 30.78 -15.37
C SER A 172 11.70 32.19 -15.18
N SER A 173 10.58 32.30 -14.47
CA SER A 173 9.93 33.57 -14.12
C SER A 173 10.29 34.00 -12.69
N GLU A 174 10.12 35.28 -12.36
CA GLU A 174 10.36 35.76 -10.99
C GLU A 174 9.40 35.11 -9.99
N ALA A 175 8.15 34.81 -10.39
CA ALA A 175 7.20 34.05 -9.57
C ALA A 175 7.76 32.67 -9.21
N PHE A 176 8.26 31.94 -10.21
CA PHE A 176 8.85 30.62 -10.00
C PHE A 176 10.09 30.71 -9.10
N ARG A 177 10.97 31.69 -9.30
CA ARG A 177 12.17 31.89 -8.46
C ARG A 177 11.82 32.18 -6.99
N VAL A 178 10.77 32.96 -6.75
CA VAL A 178 10.27 33.23 -5.40
C VAL A 178 9.75 31.96 -4.74
N TRP A 179 8.95 31.17 -5.45
CA TRP A 179 8.46 29.89 -4.96
C TRP A 179 9.61 28.92 -4.71
N GLU A 180 10.50 28.71 -5.69
CA GLU A 180 11.65 27.82 -5.64
C GLU A 180 12.57 28.12 -4.44
N LYS A 181 12.86 29.40 -4.20
CA LYS A 181 13.71 29.83 -3.07
C LYS A 181 13.17 29.39 -1.71
N ILE A 182 11.85 29.26 -1.56
CA ILE A 182 11.21 28.84 -0.30
C ILE A 182 10.96 27.33 -0.31
N ALA A 183 10.44 26.81 -1.43
CA ALA A 183 10.02 25.42 -1.59
C ALA A 183 11.18 24.45 -1.45
N ILE A 184 12.33 24.74 -2.07
CA ILE A 184 13.46 23.81 -2.10
C ILE A 184 14.07 23.57 -0.71
N PRO A 185 14.36 24.62 0.10
CA PRO A 185 14.68 24.44 1.51
C PRO A 185 13.65 23.62 2.29
N CYS A 186 12.36 23.96 2.19
CA CYS A 186 11.29 23.26 2.90
C CYS A 186 11.22 21.77 2.54
N SER A 187 11.28 21.44 1.25
CA SER A 187 11.26 20.06 0.77
C SER A 187 12.52 19.29 1.17
N SER A 188 13.68 19.94 1.25
CA SER A 188 14.93 19.27 1.66
C SER A 188 14.89 18.70 3.09
N LEU A 189 14.05 19.28 3.97
CA LEU A 189 13.95 18.87 5.36
C LEU A 189 13.37 17.46 5.52
N ILE A 190 12.62 16.96 4.54
CA ILE A 190 12.00 15.64 4.64
C ILE A 190 13.01 14.51 4.55
N PHE A 191 14.23 14.75 4.08
CA PHE A 191 15.22 13.69 3.85
C PHE A 191 15.83 13.16 5.16
N CYS A 192 15.73 13.93 6.24
CA CYS A 192 16.20 13.52 7.56
C CYS A 192 15.21 12.55 8.23
N THR A 193 15.68 11.78 9.21
CA THR A 193 14.83 10.94 10.06
C THR A 193 14.31 11.71 11.27
N GLU A 194 15.07 12.68 11.74
CA GLU A 194 14.71 13.53 12.87
C GLU A 194 15.24 14.94 12.68
N VAL A 195 14.44 15.93 13.09
CA VAL A 195 14.80 17.34 13.09
C VAL A 195 14.45 17.96 14.44
N TRP A 196 15.41 18.69 15.01
CA TRP A 196 15.18 19.50 16.20
C TRP A 196 15.86 20.86 16.09
N ARG A 197 15.40 21.81 16.91
CA ARG A 197 15.94 23.17 16.93
C ARG A 197 17.13 23.24 17.90
N LYS A 198 18.25 23.77 17.43
CA LYS A 198 19.45 24.05 18.24
C LYS A 198 19.78 25.53 18.12
N ASN A 199 19.40 26.32 19.12
CA ASN A 199 19.44 27.79 19.08
C ASN A 199 18.63 28.35 17.89
N LEU A 200 19.29 28.98 16.92
CA LEU A 200 18.69 29.54 15.71
C LEU A 200 18.72 28.59 14.51
N ALA A 201 19.54 27.54 14.56
CA ALA A 201 19.71 26.57 13.49
C ALA A 201 18.83 25.33 13.69
N LEU A 202 18.56 24.63 12.60
CA LEU A 202 17.97 23.29 12.60
C LEU A 202 19.09 22.26 12.62
N ASN A 203 18.92 21.23 13.42
CA ASN A 203 19.83 20.10 13.43
C ASN A 203 19.11 18.90 12.80
N LEU A 204 19.69 18.39 11.72
CA LEU A 204 19.15 17.31 10.91
C LEU A 204 19.91 16.02 11.22
N ILE A 205 19.16 14.97 11.52
CA ILE A 205 19.70 13.66 11.84
C ILE A 205 19.27 12.67 10.79
N PHE A 206 20.22 11.86 10.35
CA PHE A 206 19.99 10.77 9.42
C PHE A 206 20.38 9.47 10.12
N SER A 207 19.43 8.56 10.21
CA SER A 207 19.58 7.26 10.85
C SER A 207 19.84 6.20 9.79
N GLY A 208 20.98 5.52 9.90
CA GLY A 208 21.33 4.37 9.05
C GLY A 208 22.32 3.47 9.79
N PRO A 209 23.21 2.76 9.06
CA PRO A 209 24.32 2.01 9.67
C PRO A 209 25.22 2.88 10.55
N GLN A 210 25.31 4.17 10.21
CA GLN A 210 25.95 5.21 11.00
C GLN A 210 24.94 6.33 11.23
N LYS A 211 25.12 7.09 12.32
CA LYS A 211 24.34 8.30 12.58
C LYS A 211 25.08 9.49 11.99
N LEU A 212 24.42 10.24 11.10
CA LEU A 212 24.92 11.51 10.57
C LEU A 212 24.12 12.65 11.18
N GLU A 213 24.82 13.69 11.61
CA GLU A 213 24.24 14.91 12.17
C GLU A 213 24.82 16.13 11.43
N ILE A 214 23.92 17.00 10.95
CA ILE A 214 24.28 18.20 10.20
C ILE A 214 23.37 19.37 10.58
N GLU A 215 24.00 20.51 10.83
CA GLU A 215 23.29 21.75 11.12
C GLU A 215 22.92 22.45 9.81
N TYR A 216 21.74 23.07 9.80
CA TYR A 216 21.18 23.83 8.69
C TYR A 216 20.59 25.14 9.21
N ASP A 217 21.03 26.26 8.64
CA ASP A 217 20.48 27.58 8.93
C ASP A 217 20.32 28.38 7.64
N GLU A 218 19.05 28.57 7.25
CA GLU A 218 18.64 29.28 6.04
C GLU A 218 19.22 30.70 5.94
N LYS A 219 19.54 31.35 7.07
CA LYS A 219 20.09 32.72 7.08
C LYS A 219 21.60 32.76 6.86
N THR A 220 22.33 31.75 7.34
CA THR A 220 23.80 31.73 7.28
C THR A 220 24.32 30.94 6.09
N ASP A 221 23.57 29.95 5.63
CA ASP A 221 23.97 29.07 4.53
C ASP A 221 23.82 29.80 3.18
N LYS A 222 24.94 30.23 2.61
CA LYS A 222 24.99 31.03 1.37
C LYS A 222 24.84 30.21 0.10
N ILE A 223 25.06 28.90 0.17
CA ILE A 223 25.03 28.02 -1.01
C ILE A 223 23.62 27.49 -1.18
N PRO A 224 22.97 27.75 -2.33
CA PRO A 224 21.65 27.21 -2.59
C PRO A 224 21.73 25.71 -2.86
N PHE A 225 20.63 25.02 -2.60
CA PHE A 225 20.44 23.66 -3.09
C PHE A 225 20.40 23.64 -4.62
N ASP A 226 20.87 22.54 -5.19
CA ASP A 226 20.62 22.16 -6.57
C ASP A 226 19.16 21.72 -6.69
N THR A 227 18.34 22.59 -7.26
CA THR A 227 16.90 22.39 -7.42
C THR A 227 16.55 21.04 -8.02
N LEU A 228 17.28 20.63 -9.07
CA LEU A 228 16.98 19.39 -9.78
C LEU A 228 17.16 18.19 -8.85
N LYS A 229 18.25 18.16 -8.07
CA LYS A 229 18.52 17.05 -7.15
C LYS A 229 17.49 16.95 -6.03
N VAL A 230 17.05 18.08 -5.49
CA VAL A 230 15.99 18.09 -4.45
C VAL A 230 14.66 17.63 -5.03
N VAL A 231 14.28 18.14 -6.20
CA VAL A 231 13.04 17.77 -6.88
C VAL A 231 13.03 16.29 -7.24
N GLU A 232 14.08 15.77 -7.88
CA GLU A 232 14.17 14.35 -8.25
C GLU A 232 14.10 13.42 -7.03
N SER A 233 14.78 13.79 -5.94
CA SER A 233 14.78 13.02 -4.70
C SER A 233 13.39 13.02 -4.04
N THR A 234 12.77 14.20 -3.94
CA THR A 234 11.44 14.37 -3.36
C THR A 234 10.38 13.64 -4.19
N CYS A 235 10.40 13.82 -5.52
CA CYS A 235 9.49 13.12 -6.42
C CYS A 235 9.63 11.61 -6.30
N TRP A 236 10.84 11.06 -6.24
CA TRP A 236 11.02 9.61 -6.09
C TRP A 236 10.45 9.06 -4.76
N ILE A 237 10.68 9.77 -3.65
CA ILE A 237 10.15 9.37 -2.34
C ILE A 237 8.61 9.41 -2.35
N LEU A 238 8.03 10.46 -2.91
CA LEU A 238 6.58 10.74 -2.87
C LEU A 238 5.77 10.07 -3.98
N ASP A 239 6.43 9.49 -4.98
CA ASP A 239 5.79 8.91 -6.17
C ASP A 239 4.78 7.80 -5.84
N VAL A 240 4.99 7.03 -4.77
CA VAL A 240 4.04 6.01 -4.30
C VAL A 240 3.76 6.16 -2.81
N GLU A 241 2.61 6.74 -2.47
CA GLU A 241 2.23 7.10 -1.09
C GLU A 241 2.35 5.97 -0.08
N ARG A 242 1.86 4.77 -0.44
CA ARG A 242 1.88 3.59 0.45
C ARG A 242 3.30 3.08 0.76
N GLU A 243 4.31 3.55 0.03
CA GLU A 243 5.71 3.12 0.13
C GLU A 243 6.66 4.26 0.50
N VAL A 244 6.12 5.46 0.81
CA VAL A 244 6.90 6.64 1.21
C VAL A 244 7.85 6.28 2.34
N ASP A 245 7.36 5.62 3.38
CA ASP A 245 8.17 5.24 4.55
C ASP A 245 9.36 4.37 4.15
N ILE A 246 9.16 3.38 3.27
CA ILE A 246 10.22 2.46 2.85
C ILE A 246 11.24 3.20 1.98
N ARG A 247 10.77 4.02 1.01
CA ARG A 247 11.64 4.79 0.11
C ARG A 247 12.45 5.84 0.88
N HIS A 248 11.80 6.56 1.79
CA HIS A 248 12.43 7.52 2.69
C HIS A 248 13.51 6.85 3.54
N ASN A 249 13.23 5.69 4.15
CA ASN A 249 14.19 4.97 4.96
C ASN A 249 15.44 4.56 4.15
N PHE A 250 15.29 4.05 2.92
CA PHE A 250 16.44 3.76 2.05
C PHE A 250 17.25 5.02 1.74
N PHE A 251 16.56 6.13 1.39
CA PHE A 251 17.21 7.39 1.08
C PHE A 251 18.00 7.95 2.27
N SER A 252 17.35 8.06 3.43
CA SER A 252 17.94 8.62 4.64
C SER A 252 19.10 7.77 5.15
N SER A 253 18.97 6.44 5.11
CA SER A 253 20.04 5.51 5.46
C SER A 253 21.26 5.63 4.55
N ARG A 254 21.05 5.84 3.25
CA ARG A 254 22.13 6.08 2.29
C ARG A 254 22.80 7.42 2.50
N ILE A 255 22.04 8.48 2.82
CA ILE A 255 22.62 9.75 3.25
C ILE A 255 23.48 9.58 4.50
N ALA A 256 22.98 8.85 5.50
CA ALA A 256 23.68 8.64 6.77
C ALA A 256 25.02 7.90 6.60
N SER A 257 25.15 7.11 5.53
CA SER A 257 26.37 6.36 5.20
C SER A 257 27.42 7.20 4.45
N GLU A 258 27.08 8.42 4.03
CA GLU A 258 27.96 9.29 3.27
C GLU A 258 28.90 10.09 4.19
N ARG A 259 30.15 10.25 3.75
CA ARG A 259 31.14 11.00 4.54
C ARG A 259 30.94 12.51 4.39
N ARG A 260 30.65 13.18 5.50
CA ARG A 260 30.62 14.64 5.61
C ARG A 260 32.03 15.23 5.63
N ARG A 261 32.26 16.33 4.92
CA ARG A 261 33.51 17.12 5.02
C ARG A 261 33.45 18.04 6.24
N LYS A 262 34.62 18.48 6.73
CA LYS A 262 34.69 19.37 7.89
C LYS A 262 34.00 20.70 7.56
N LEU A 263 33.09 21.17 8.43
CA LEU A 263 32.32 22.42 8.29
C LEU A 263 31.38 22.49 7.07
N GLU A 264 31.10 21.37 6.40
CA GLU A 264 30.19 21.33 5.25
C GLU A 264 28.75 21.60 5.70
N THR A 265 28.08 22.55 5.07
CA THR A 265 26.66 22.89 5.34
C THR A 265 25.72 21.85 4.73
N TRP A 266 24.47 21.83 5.16
CA TRP A 266 23.48 20.90 4.61
C TRP A 266 23.31 21.02 3.07
N PRO A 267 23.13 22.22 2.48
CA PRO A 267 23.04 22.36 1.03
C PRO A 267 24.29 21.88 0.28
N GLU A 268 25.50 22.22 0.77
CA GLU A 268 26.77 21.80 0.17
C GLU A 268 26.91 20.27 0.14
N PHE A 269 26.64 19.65 1.29
CA PHE A 269 26.71 18.21 1.45
C PHE A 269 25.71 17.51 0.53
N PHE A 270 24.44 17.96 0.54
CA PHE A 270 23.38 17.39 -0.28
C PHE A 270 23.71 17.50 -1.77
N ASN A 271 24.11 18.67 -2.25
CA ASN A 271 24.44 18.91 -3.67
C ASN A 271 25.53 17.98 -4.19
N ARG A 272 26.47 17.57 -3.32
CA ARG A 272 27.56 16.68 -3.65
C ARG A 272 27.14 15.21 -3.71
N VAL A 273 26.26 14.75 -2.81
CA VAL A 273 25.95 13.32 -2.65
C VAL A 273 24.62 12.89 -3.27
N ALA A 274 23.67 13.80 -3.46
CA ALA A 274 22.28 13.47 -3.73
C ALA A 274 22.07 12.57 -4.96
N SER A 275 22.71 12.85 -6.10
CA SER A 275 22.54 12.02 -7.31
C SER A 275 23.01 10.57 -7.09
N ARG A 276 24.14 10.38 -6.41
CA ARG A 276 24.65 9.03 -6.10
C ARG A 276 23.76 8.31 -5.08
N VAL A 277 23.37 9.02 -4.03
CA VAL A 277 22.48 8.49 -2.99
C VAL A 277 21.15 8.07 -3.59
N LEU A 278 20.57 8.89 -4.47
CA LEU A 278 19.30 8.61 -5.13
C LEU A 278 19.37 7.34 -5.98
N GLU A 279 20.39 7.21 -6.83
CA GLU A 279 20.57 6.01 -7.66
C GLU A 279 20.81 4.75 -6.82
N ASN A 280 21.61 4.85 -5.76
CA ASN A 280 21.83 3.73 -4.83
C ASN A 280 20.54 3.35 -4.08
N SER A 281 19.75 4.33 -3.65
CA SER A 281 18.48 4.10 -2.95
C SER A 281 17.44 3.45 -3.86
N LYS A 282 17.37 3.87 -5.14
CA LYS A 282 16.56 3.20 -6.16
C LYS A 282 16.99 1.74 -6.36
N ASN A 283 18.30 1.47 -6.38
CA ASN A 283 18.82 0.11 -6.52
C ASN A 283 18.52 -0.76 -5.30
N ASP A 284 18.65 -0.23 -4.08
CA ASP A 284 18.27 -0.95 -2.85
C ASP A 284 16.79 -1.26 -2.80
N TYR A 285 15.95 -0.29 -3.18
CA TYR A 285 14.52 -0.50 -3.26
C TYR A 285 14.15 -1.56 -4.31
N LYS A 286 14.80 -1.56 -5.48
CA LYS A 286 14.65 -2.64 -6.47
C LYS A 286 15.07 -4.00 -5.89
N ALA A 287 16.20 -4.06 -5.17
CA ALA A 287 16.66 -5.28 -4.52
C ALA A 287 15.67 -5.76 -3.44
N HIS A 288 15.08 -4.84 -2.67
CA HIS A 288 14.04 -5.14 -1.70
C HIS A 288 12.79 -5.75 -2.37
N LEU A 289 12.33 -5.18 -3.49
CA LEU A 289 11.23 -5.74 -4.28
C LEU A 289 11.57 -7.14 -4.81
N HIS A 290 12.79 -7.35 -5.30
CA HIS A 290 13.25 -8.67 -5.76
C HIS A 290 13.35 -9.68 -4.62
N SER A 291 13.86 -9.30 -3.45
CA SER A 291 13.94 -10.17 -2.27
C SER A 291 12.55 -10.61 -1.83
N LYS A 292 11.61 -9.67 -1.73
CA LYS A 292 10.21 -9.96 -1.39
C LYS A 292 9.57 -10.93 -2.40
N SER A 293 9.82 -10.73 -3.70
CA SER A 293 9.35 -11.64 -4.75
C SER A 293 9.99 -13.03 -4.65
N SER A 294 11.29 -13.11 -4.39
CA SER A 294 12.03 -14.37 -4.23
C SER A 294 11.55 -15.17 -3.02
N GLU A 295 11.30 -14.52 -1.89
CA GLU A 295 10.72 -15.15 -0.70
C GLU A 295 9.32 -15.71 -0.98
N THR A 296 8.47 -14.97 -1.70
CA THR A 296 7.17 -15.46 -2.15
C THR A 296 7.31 -16.68 -3.06
N LEU A 297 8.21 -16.64 -4.06
CA LEU A 297 8.45 -17.77 -4.95
C LEU A 297 8.99 -19.00 -4.22
N LYS A 298 9.91 -18.80 -3.26
CA LYS A 298 10.43 -19.87 -2.42
C LYS A 298 9.33 -20.49 -1.56
N ALA A 299 8.46 -19.67 -0.97
CA ALA A 299 7.31 -20.16 -0.22
C ALA A 299 6.37 -21.00 -1.11
N ILE A 300 6.14 -20.60 -2.38
CA ILE A 300 5.38 -21.39 -3.37
C ILE A 300 6.08 -22.71 -3.72
N ALA A 301 7.41 -22.70 -3.87
CA ALA A 301 8.17 -23.91 -4.16
C ALA A 301 8.13 -24.90 -2.99
N ASP A 302 8.35 -24.42 -1.77
CA ASP A 302 8.25 -25.20 -0.54
C ASP A 302 6.82 -25.74 -0.35
N LEU A 303 5.80 -24.95 -0.71
CA LEU A 303 4.42 -25.40 -0.77
C LEU A 303 4.24 -26.62 -1.66
N ARG A 304 4.66 -26.52 -2.92
CA ARG A 304 4.53 -27.62 -3.89
C ARG A 304 5.28 -28.87 -3.40
N LYS A 305 6.47 -28.72 -2.83
CA LYS A 305 7.27 -29.82 -2.29
C LYS A 305 6.57 -30.51 -1.13
N ILE A 306 6.13 -29.75 -0.12
CA ILE A 306 5.42 -30.30 1.05
C ILE A 306 4.16 -31.03 0.60
N ILE A 307 3.40 -30.47 -0.34
CA ILE A 307 2.17 -31.09 -0.84
C ILE A 307 2.47 -32.39 -1.60
N ALA A 308 3.54 -32.43 -2.38
CA ALA A 308 3.99 -33.64 -3.06
C ALA A 308 4.41 -34.73 -2.05
N GLU A 309 5.18 -34.36 -1.01
CA GLU A 309 5.58 -35.29 0.06
C GLU A 309 4.39 -35.81 0.87
N GLU A 310 3.46 -34.94 1.26
CA GLU A 310 2.23 -35.34 1.95
C GLU A 310 1.37 -36.27 1.08
N SER A 311 1.25 -35.97 -0.22
CA SER A 311 0.48 -36.79 -1.16
C SER A 311 1.14 -38.17 -1.37
N SER A 312 2.47 -38.22 -1.50
CA SER A 312 3.24 -39.47 -1.58
C SER A 312 3.03 -40.32 -0.32
N LYS A 313 3.12 -39.72 0.88
CA LYS A 313 2.88 -40.45 2.14
C LYS A 313 1.46 -41.02 2.23
N ILE A 314 0.45 -40.32 1.69
CA ILE A 314 -0.92 -40.85 1.61
C ILE A 314 -0.99 -42.03 0.64
N ILE A 315 -0.34 -41.93 -0.52
CA ILE A 315 -0.26 -43.01 -1.52
C ILE A 315 0.45 -44.24 -0.93
N ASP A 316 1.62 -44.07 -0.30
CA ASP A 316 2.40 -45.14 0.32
C ASP A 316 1.59 -45.87 1.40
N ARG A 317 0.87 -45.11 2.24
CA ARG A 317 -0.03 -45.69 3.25
C ARG A 317 -1.24 -46.38 2.65
N THR A 318 -1.72 -45.91 1.50
CA THR A 318 -2.78 -46.58 0.73
C THR A 318 -2.26 -47.91 0.18
N HIS A 319 -1.05 -47.95 -0.36
CA HIS A 319 -0.40 -49.20 -0.79
C HIS A 319 -0.16 -50.16 0.37
N ALA A 320 0.33 -49.66 1.52
CA ALA A 320 0.53 -50.48 2.71
C ALA A 320 -0.79 -51.05 3.26
N LEU A 321 -1.87 -50.26 3.25
CA LEU A 321 -3.22 -50.73 3.55
C LEU A 321 -3.60 -51.85 2.58
N THR A 322 -3.54 -51.61 1.27
CA THR A 322 -3.90 -52.61 0.25
C THR A 322 -3.08 -53.89 0.36
N SER A 323 -1.76 -53.80 0.58
CA SER A 323 -0.86 -54.95 0.76
C SER A 323 -1.21 -55.77 2.00
N THR A 324 -1.45 -55.09 3.13
CA THR A 324 -1.90 -55.74 4.37
C THR A 324 -3.22 -56.45 4.15
N LEU A 325 -4.16 -55.80 3.45
CA LEU A 325 -5.47 -56.34 3.16
C LEU A 325 -5.39 -57.59 2.26
N PHE A 326 -4.54 -57.59 1.24
CA PHE A 326 -4.33 -58.75 0.37
C PHE A 326 -3.71 -59.93 1.10
N ARG A 327 -2.74 -59.68 1.99
CA ARG A 327 -2.15 -60.72 2.82
C ARG A 327 -3.20 -61.39 3.71
N ASP A 328 -4.00 -60.58 4.37
CA ASP A 328 -5.06 -61.05 5.28
C ASP A 328 -6.15 -61.83 4.51
N ILE A 329 -6.52 -61.39 3.29
CA ILE A 329 -7.43 -62.14 2.38
C ILE A 329 -6.81 -63.47 1.94
N ALA A 330 -5.52 -63.49 1.56
CA ALA A 330 -4.85 -64.71 1.12
C ALA A 330 -4.80 -65.76 2.24
N ILE A 331 -4.56 -65.33 3.48
CA ILE A 331 -4.64 -66.19 4.67
C ILE A 331 -6.08 -66.72 4.82
N ALA A 332 -7.09 -65.85 4.72
CA ALA A 332 -8.49 -66.24 4.82
C ALA A 332 -8.91 -67.27 3.75
N ILE A 333 -8.59 -67.00 2.48
CA ILE A 333 -8.86 -67.94 1.36
C ILE A 333 -8.11 -69.26 1.58
N GLY A 334 -6.83 -69.22 1.97
CA GLY A 334 -6.05 -70.42 2.27
C GLY A 334 -6.68 -71.28 3.36
N THR A 335 -7.14 -70.65 4.46
CA THR A 335 -7.84 -71.37 5.54
C THR A 335 -9.15 -71.99 5.06
N VAL A 336 -9.92 -71.30 4.24
CA VAL A 336 -11.17 -71.82 3.66
C VAL A 336 -10.89 -72.97 2.69
N SER A 337 -9.92 -72.83 1.79
CA SER A 337 -9.56 -73.86 0.79
C SER A 337 -9.08 -75.15 1.43
N ILE A 338 -8.18 -75.07 2.44
CA ILE A 338 -7.72 -76.24 3.20
C ILE A 338 -8.91 -76.97 3.85
N LYS A 339 -9.90 -76.22 4.33
CA LYS A 339 -11.08 -76.80 4.98
C LYS A 339 -12.11 -77.39 4.01
N ILE A 340 -12.29 -76.81 2.82
CA ILE A 340 -13.10 -77.42 1.75
C ILE A 340 -12.49 -78.77 1.34
N LEU A 341 -11.16 -78.86 1.25
CA LEU A 341 -10.45 -80.10 0.92
C LEU A 341 -10.51 -81.15 2.05
N ALA A 342 -10.59 -80.72 3.31
CA ALA A 342 -10.67 -81.59 4.49
C ALA A 342 -12.10 -82.02 4.87
N ALA A 343 -13.11 -81.76 4.03
CA ALA A 343 -14.54 -81.89 4.34
C ALA A 343 -15.09 -83.34 4.45
N LYS A 344 -14.46 -84.21 5.25
CA LYS A 344 -15.00 -85.54 5.57
C LYS A 344 -15.69 -85.65 6.94
N GLU A 345 -15.42 -84.77 7.90
CA GLU A 345 -16.11 -84.76 9.21
C GLU A 345 -16.37 -83.34 9.73
N ALA A 346 -17.62 -83.05 10.11
CA ALA A 346 -18.03 -81.77 10.67
C ALA A 346 -17.68 -81.69 12.18
N SER A 347 -16.59 -81.00 12.51
CA SER A 347 -16.16 -80.75 13.91
C SER A 347 -16.49 -79.33 14.38
N ILE A 348 -16.88 -79.20 15.65
CA ILE A 348 -17.17 -77.93 16.32
C ILE A 348 -15.94 -77.00 16.29
N GLU A 349 -14.75 -77.56 16.41
CA GLU A 349 -13.47 -76.83 16.38
C GLU A 349 -13.25 -76.12 15.02
N SER A 350 -13.75 -76.69 13.92
CA SER A 350 -13.64 -76.12 12.58
C SER A 350 -14.53 -74.87 12.42
N SER A 351 -15.76 -74.92 12.95
CA SER A 351 -16.68 -73.78 12.94
C SER A 351 -16.15 -72.62 13.79
N LEU A 352 -15.59 -72.93 14.96
CA LEU A 352 -14.96 -71.93 15.83
C LEU A 352 -13.76 -71.24 15.15
N LEU A 353 -12.87 -71.98 14.48
CA LEU A 353 -11.73 -71.41 13.75
C LEU A 353 -12.14 -70.44 12.63
N LEU A 354 -13.20 -70.76 11.88
CA LEU A 354 -13.74 -69.87 10.84
C LEU A 354 -14.32 -68.58 11.43
N VAL A 355 -15.03 -68.69 12.55
CA VAL A 355 -15.58 -67.52 13.28
C VAL A 355 -14.45 -66.66 13.86
N PHE A 356 -13.42 -67.26 14.45
CA PHE A 356 -12.24 -66.52 14.93
C PHE A 356 -11.47 -65.85 13.79
N SER A 357 -11.35 -66.50 12.63
CA SER A 357 -10.72 -65.91 11.44
C SER A 357 -11.51 -64.72 10.90
N ALA A 358 -12.85 -64.82 10.86
CA ALA A 358 -13.74 -63.71 10.52
C ALA A 358 -13.61 -62.53 11.51
N LEU A 359 -13.57 -62.83 12.80
CA LEU A 359 -13.40 -61.81 13.85
C LEU A 359 -12.02 -61.13 13.77
N TRP A 360 -10.97 -61.89 13.46
CA TRP A 360 -9.62 -61.36 13.23
C TRP A 360 -9.60 -60.40 12.03
N LEU A 361 -10.18 -60.79 10.89
CA LEU A 361 -10.29 -59.90 9.71
C LEU A 361 -11.07 -58.62 10.03
N ALA A 362 -12.18 -58.72 10.77
CA ALA A 362 -12.95 -57.55 11.18
C ALA A 362 -12.15 -56.60 12.08
N THR A 363 -11.35 -57.16 12.99
CA THR A 363 -10.50 -56.39 13.91
C THR A 363 -9.33 -55.74 13.17
N SER A 364 -8.63 -56.48 12.30
CA SER A 364 -7.54 -55.98 11.45
C SER A 364 -8.00 -54.82 10.56
N LEU A 365 -9.14 -54.99 9.88
CA LEU A 365 -9.75 -53.96 9.04
C LEU A 365 -10.10 -52.70 9.86
N SER A 366 -10.73 -52.90 11.02
CA SER A 366 -11.16 -51.80 11.88
C SER A 366 -10.00 -50.98 12.42
N ILE A 367 -8.93 -51.65 12.89
CA ILE A 367 -7.71 -50.99 13.36
C ILE A 367 -7.08 -50.19 12.23
N THR A 368 -6.93 -50.80 11.05
CA THR A 368 -6.23 -50.14 9.93
C THR A 368 -7.00 -48.92 9.39
N ILE A 369 -8.34 -49.01 9.29
CA ILE A 369 -9.18 -47.87 8.91
C ILE A 369 -9.10 -46.75 9.96
N LYS A 370 -9.16 -47.08 11.25
CA LYS A 370 -9.09 -46.08 12.34
C LYS A 370 -7.75 -45.34 12.34
N THR A 371 -6.64 -46.06 12.22
CA THR A 371 -5.28 -45.49 12.19
C THR A 371 -5.09 -44.55 11.00
N ASN A 372 -5.50 -44.97 9.81
CA ASN A 372 -5.41 -44.12 8.62
C ASN A 372 -6.33 -42.89 8.69
N ARG A 373 -7.53 -43.03 9.27
CA ARG A 373 -8.43 -41.88 9.50
C ARG A 373 -7.82 -40.87 10.48
N ALA A 374 -7.26 -41.34 11.59
CA ALA A 374 -6.60 -40.47 12.57
C ALA A 374 -5.43 -39.70 11.94
N TYR A 375 -4.66 -40.35 11.06
CA TYR A 375 -3.58 -39.73 10.30
C TYR A 375 -4.08 -38.64 9.34
N ILE A 376 -5.13 -38.89 8.55
CA ILE A 376 -5.71 -37.89 7.64
C ILE A 376 -6.25 -36.67 8.43
N ILE A 377 -6.87 -36.90 9.58
CA ILE A 377 -7.34 -35.82 10.47
C ILE A 377 -6.16 -35.00 11.01
N SER A 378 -5.07 -35.67 11.41
CA SER A 378 -3.84 -35.01 11.87
C SER A 378 -3.22 -34.12 10.78
N LEU A 379 -3.12 -34.63 9.54
CA LEU A 379 -2.66 -33.85 8.39
C LEU A 379 -3.56 -32.63 8.12
N THR A 380 -4.88 -32.82 8.20
CA THR A 380 -5.85 -31.73 7.96
C THR A 380 -5.70 -30.62 9.01
N ARG A 381 -5.47 -30.97 10.28
CA ARG A 381 -5.20 -30.00 11.36
C ARG A 381 -3.86 -29.28 11.18
N SER A 382 -2.81 -30.02 10.83
CA SER A 382 -1.49 -29.44 10.53
C SER A 382 -1.58 -28.40 9.40
N ARG A 383 -2.30 -28.73 8.33
CA ARG A 383 -2.52 -27.82 7.18
C ARG A 383 -3.34 -26.59 7.55
N TYR A 384 -4.32 -26.70 8.45
CA TYR A 384 -5.09 -25.54 8.92
C TYR A 384 -4.21 -24.53 9.66
N LEU A 385 -3.34 -25.00 10.55
CA LEU A 385 -2.40 -24.13 11.27
C LEU A 385 -1.40 -23.46 10.32
N TRP A 386 -0.97 -24.18 9.29
CA TRP A 386 -0.03 -23.66 8.31
C TRP A 386 -0.65 -22.70 7.29
N ASN A 387 -1.90 -22.94 6.89
CA ASN A 387 -2.70 -22.03 6.05
C ASN A 387 -2.71 -20.59 6.61
N LYS A 388 -2.84 -20.45 7.94
CA LYS A 388 -2.81 -19.14 8.60
C LYS A 388 -1.48 -18.40 8.42
N LYS A 389 -0.35 -19.11 8.34
CA LYS A 389 0.99 -18.52 8.17
C LYS A 389 1.26 -18.12 6.71
N VAL A 390 0.81 -18.94 5.76
CA VAL A 390 1.06 -18.80 4.32
C VAL A 390 0.13 -17.78 3.64
N ASN A 391 -1.11 -17.62 4.09
CA ASN A 391 -2.06 -16.67 3.50
C ASN A 391 -1.64 -15.19 3.57
N SER A 392 -0.61 -14.86 4.36
CA SER A 392 -0.02 -13.52 4.36
C SER A 392 0.83 -13.24 3.12
N LEU A 393 1.28 -14.29 2.41
CA LEU A 393 2.25 -14.22 1.33
C LEU A 393 1.65 -14.51 -0.05
N ILE A 394 0.54 -15.25 -0.13
CA ILE A 394 -0.06 -15.73 -1.38
C ILE A 394 -1.57 -15.51 -1.34
N PRO A 395 -2.20 -15.01 -2.43
CA PRO A 395 -3.64 -14.88 -2.54
C PRO A 395 -4.37 -16.22 -2.29
N MET A 396 -5.53 -16.16 -1.60
CA MET A 396 -6.30 -17.34 -1.22
C MET A 396 -6.74 -18.21 -2.43
N SER A 397 -6.95 -17.60 -3.60
CA SER A 397 -7.29 -18.30 -4.84
C SER A 397 -6.17 -19.24 -5.30
N GLU A 398 -4.94 -18.74 -5.39
CA GLU A 398 -3.77 -19.55 -5.75
C GLU A 398 -3.47 -20.61 -4.70
N PHE A 399 -3.60 -20.27 -3.41
CA PHE A 399 -3.41 -21.24 -2.33
C PHE A 399 -4.38 -22.43 -2.45
N LYS A 400 -5.65 -22.18 -2.80
CA LYS A 400 -6.68 -23.22 -2.96
C LYS A 400 -6.35 -24.18 -4.10
N ASP A 401 -5.84 -23.67 -5.21
CA ASP A 401 -5.50 -24.46 -6.39
C ASP A 401 -4.19 -25.24 -6.18
N LEU A 402 -3.19 -24.62 -5.55
CA LEU A 402 -1.91 -25.27 -5.23
C LEU A 402 -2.06 -26.34 -4.16
N SER A 403 -2.85 -26.09 -3.11
CA SER A 403 -2.87 -26.96 -1.91
C SER A 403 -4.14 -27.77 -1.74
N THR A 404 -5.31 -27.16 -1.89
CA THR A 404 -6.57 -27.76 -1.42
C THR A 404 -7.10 -28.79 -2.42
N ARG A 405 -6.95 -28.54 -3.72
CA ARG A 405 -7.40 -29.49 -4.76
C ARG A 405 -6.62 -30.80 -4.74
N PRO A 406 -5.26 -30.83 -4.79
CA PRO A 406 -4.51 -32.09 -4.84
C PRO A 406 -4.73 -32.97 -3.60
N PHE A 407 -4.84 -32.35 -2.42
CA PHE A 407 -5.15 -33.08 -1.18
C PHE A 407 -6.54 -33.70 -1.22
N LYS A 408 -7.55 -32.97 -1.70
CA LYS A 408 -8.91 -33.52 -1.89
C LYS A 408 -8.94 -34.64 -2.92
N ASP A 409 -8.11 -34.59 -3.96
CA ASP A 409 -7.97 -35.67 -4.94
C ASP A 409 -7.34 -36.93 -4.29
N ALA A 410 -6.25 -36.76 -3.53
CA ALA A 410 -5.61 -37.87 -2.81
C ALA A 410 -6.54 -38.52 -1.76
N VAL A 411 -7.27 -37.72 -0.98
CA VAL A 411 -8.27 -38.23 -0.02
C VAL A 411 -9.43 -38.93 -0.74
N ARG A 412 -9.87 -38.44 -1.90
CA ARG A 412 -10.89 -39.12 -2.72
C ARG A 412 -10.40 -40.47 -3.24
N ALA A 413 -9.16 -40.55 -3.71
CA ALA A 413 -8.56 -41.81 -4.14
C ALA A 413 -8.49 -42.82 -2.98
N TYR A 414 -8.04 -42.38 -1.80
CA TYR A 414 -8.05 -43.20 -0.59
C TYR A 414 -9.46 -43.71 -0.23
N ASN A 415 -10.47 -42.82 -0.24
CA ASN A 415 -11.85 -43.20 0.10
C ASN A 415 -12.44 -44.20 -0.90
N ARG A 416 -12.12 -44.07 -2.19
CA ARG A 416 -12.52 -45.05 -3.21
C ARG A 416 -11.88 -46.42 -2.95
N SER A 417 -10.56 -46.46 -2.71
CA SER A 417 -9.86 -47.70 -2.35
C SER A 417 -10.38 -48.33 -1.07
N LYS A 418 -10.66 -47.52 -0.04
CA LYS A 418 -11.29 -47.97 1.20
C LYS A 418 -12.66 -48.61 0.93
N SER A 419 -13.49 -48.01 0.08
CA SER A 419 -14.82 -48.54 -0.24
C SER A 419 -14.72 -49.94 -0.86
N HIS A 420 -13.83 -50.12 -1.85
CA HIS A 420 -13.61 -51.43 -2.47
C HIS A 420 -13.09 -52.46 -1.46
N ALA A 421 -12.14 -52.07 -0.62
CA ALA A 421 -11.60 -52.93 0.44
C ALA A 421 -12.68 -53.41 1.41
N VAL A 422 -13.55 -52.50 1.88
CA VAL A 422 -14.64 -52.84 2.79
C VAL A 422 -15.60 -53.84 2.13
N THR A 423 -15.99 -53.63 0.87
CA THR A 423 -16.89 -54.55 0.15
C THR A 423 -16.30 -55.96 0.07
N ILE A 424 -15.02 -56.10 -0.30
CA ILE A 424 -14.34 -57.40 -0.40
C ILE A 424 -14.23 -58.10 0.97
N TYR A 425 -13.96 -57.34 2.03
CA TYR A 425 -13.90 -57.89 3.39
C TYR A 425 -15.27 -58.35 3.89
N THR A 426 -16.31 -57.57 3.62
CA THR A 426 -17.67 -57.96 4.02
C THR A 426 -18.13 -59.23 3.29
N SER A 427 -17.80 -59.40 2.01
CA SER A 427 -18.16 -60.61 1.26
C SER A 427 -17.39 -61.84 1.73
N THR A 428 -16.08 -61.73 1.94
CA THR A 428 -15.25 -62.84 2.47
C THR A 428 -15.68 -63.23 3.89
N MET A 429 -15.97 -62.26 4.76
CA MET A 429 -16.49 -62.52 6.10
C MET A 429 -17.86 -63.20 6.06
N ALA A 430 -18.77 -62.75 5.18
CA ALA A 430 -20.07 -63.38 4.99
C ALA A 430 -19.95 -64.83 4.51
N ILE A 431 -19.05 -65.11 3.56
CA ILE A 431 -18.78 -66.48 3.07
C ILE A 431 -18.25 -67.37 4.21
N MET A 432 -17.28 -66.89 5.00
CA MET A 432 -16.74 -67.66 6.14
C MET A 432 -17.82 -67.96 7.19
N ILE A 433 -18.69 -66.98 7.50
CA ILE A 433 -19.79 -67.16 8.44
C ILE A 433 -20.82 -68.16 7.90
N LEU A 434 -21.21 -68.04 6.63
CA LEU A 434 -22.15 -68.98 5.98
C LEU A 434 -21.59 -70.41 5.96
N MET A 435 -20.29 -70.58 5.67
CA MET A 435 -19.62 -71.88 5.73
C MET A 435 -19.55 -72.41 7.16
N ALA A 436 -19.24 -71.57 8.15
CA ALA A 436 -19.23 -71.97 9.56
C ALA A 436 -20.61 -72.44 10.05
N ILE A 437 -21.69 -71.80 9.60
CA ILE A 437 -23.08 -72.20 9.87
C ILE A 437 -23.38 -73.53 9.18
N SER A 438 -23.02 -73.68 7.90
CA SER A 438 -23.22 -74.92 7.14
C SER A 438 -22.47 -76.12 7.72
N GLN A 439 -21.30 -75.92 8.33
CA GLN A 439 -20.49 -76.96 8.97
C GLN A 439 -20.88 -77.20 10.45
N SER A 440 -21.77 -76.40 11.02
CA SER A 440 -22.20 -76.57 12.40
C SER A 440 -23.03 -77.87 12.54
N LYS A 441 -22.76 -78.63 13.62
CA LYS A 441 -23.48 -79.88 13.93
C LYS A 441 -25.01 -79.71 13.97
N LEU A 442 -25.51 -78.50 14.20
CA LEU A 442 -26.94 -78.18 14.27
C LEU A 442 -27.65 -78.32 12.91
N VAL A 443 -26.98 -77.97 11.82
CA VAL A 443 -27.50 -78.14 10.44
C VAL A 443 -27.38 -79.59 9.99
N HIS A 444 -26.29 -80.28 10.35
CA HIS A 444 -26.13 -81.72 10.09
C HIS A 444 -27.15 -82.55 10.86
N PHE A 445 -27.37 -82.24 12.15
CA PHE A 445 -28.40 -82.86 12.99
C PHE A 445 -29.82 -82.58 12.47
N ALA A 446 -30.12 -81.35 12.03
CA ALA A 446 -31.41 -81.04 11.40
C ALA A 446 -31.61 -81.81 10.08
N LYS A 447 -30.57 -81.95 9.25
CA LYS A 447 -30.59 -82.78 8.03
C LYS A 447 -30.82 -84.26 8.36
N GLU A 448 -30.16 -84.77 9.39
CA GLU A 448 -30.26 -86.17 9.81
C GLU A 448 -31.62 -86.49 10.42
N VAL A 449 -32.19 -85.57 11.22
CA VAL A 449 -33.56 -85.66 11.75
C VAL A 449 -34.60 -85.61 10.63
N ILE A 450 -34.48 -84.69 9.66
CA ILE A 450 -35.38 -84.63 8.51
C ILE A 450 -35.30 -85.91 7.67
N ASN A 451 -34.09 -86.43 7.42
CA ASN A 451 -33.91 -87.63 6.61
C ASN A 451 -34.38 -88.92 7.32
N ASN A 452 -34.38 -88.95 8.66
CA ASN A 452 -34.97 -90.02 9.46
C ASN A 452 -36.49 -89.91 9.63
N ILE A 453 -37.09 -88.74 9.41
CA ILE A 453 -38.56 -88.56 9.42
C ILE A 453 -39.19 -88.95 8.06
N PHE A 454 -38.42 -88.88 6.97
CA PHE A 454 -38.87 -89.22 5.61
C PHE A 454 -38.39 -90.59 5.08
N LYS A 455 -37.76 -91.40 5.94
CA LYS A 455 -37.57 -92.85 5.73
C LYS A 455 -38.63 -93.60 6.52
#